data_AF-A0A7Y7AGZ5-F1
#
_entry.id   AF-A0A7Y7AGZ5-F1
#
_cell.length_a   1.000
_cell.length_b   1.000
_cell.length_c   1.000
_cell.angle_alpha   90.00
_cell.angle_beta   90.00
_cell.angle_gamma   90.00
#
_symmetry.space_group_name_H-M   'P 1'
#
loop_
_entity.id
_entity.type
_entity.pdbx_description
1 polymer ?
#
loop_
_entity_poly.entity_id
_entity_poly.type
_entity_poly.pdbx_seq_one_letter_code
_entity_poly.pdbx_strand_id
1 'polypeptide(L)'
;MSLTIINSKFITYTSDLLTIDVLGGVDLMQLERMISTLRISYKDYPPMRSTLDLYNDNHTDKLIRSICEKWELKLLEVSKTVHTFICELENYKLERLKYPKGKELSTFEMSEQERQSAKKYLSDKNLITNLKTDFKNLGILGEDENALILFMAMASHKYENPFSVLCLAKSGIGKSYLLQKLSECMPQNAYSFHTQISENALYYFDSHQLDGKVLFIEDLGWTNQMLTPLSTLQTQGKLIKTRATKNKDGLLHSTTFEVQARLCLIACAYSEKNYENLSLPFLCLHLNHSQTQDIEIMNYQRKISAGLIDKTVMSESAQRLKCVLASLEPIRVINPFAPLIELPTDLPHPRKTLLLLLHFIEVVTFFHQHQREQKANEQTGEIYIESTPEDIKLAFALLTNSLLRKVDELSTTARGFCNWLQKYLDEAQTKQFTALDIRKAKSIHPRTLNRYLKELTLFNYLQITGGNKYRGGFIYKLTYLENTLCVQNGIETSLKNTLERIGGEPPQETNEKESKSKDQTTEPTFFEKDYKRIRINEKEKHTLKILMELEAQNPSREYIISDITAITKRSNQTEGRHLKTLWQQGKLQRTFRNKKYYYTLSVGQ
;
A
#
# COMPACT_ATOMS: atom_id res chain seq x y z
N MET A 1 1.24 -10.08 -47.73
CA MET A 1 2.59 -10.22 -47.15
C MET A 1 2.43 -10.24 -45.64
N SER A 2 2.94 -11.25 -44.97
CA SER A 2 2.76 -11.40 -43.52
C SER A 2 4.00 -12.01 -42.89
N LEU A 3 4.49 -11.36 -41.82
CA LEU A 3 5.52 -11.92 -40.96
C LEU A 3 4.85 -12.91 -39.99
N THR A 4 5.10 -14.20 -40.18
CA THR A 4 4.62 -15.29 -39.33
C THR A 4 5.68 -15.67 -38.31
N ILE A 5 5.35 -15.57 -37.02
CA ILE A 5 6.29 -15.86 -35.93
C ILE A 5 5.93 -17.23 -35.34
N ILE A 6 6.75 -18.24 -35.64
CA ILE A 6 6.57 -19.59 -35.08
C ILE A 6 7.25 -19.67 -33.70
N ASN A 7 8.40 -19.02 -33.54
CA ASN A 7 9.15 -18.94 -32.27
C ASN A 7 10.07 -17.69 -32.28
N SER A 8 10.47 -17.16 -31.12
CA SER A 8 11.44 -16.05 -31.04
C SER A 8 12.80 -16.36 -31.69
N LYS A 9 13.11 -17.65 -31.92
CA LYS A 9 14.32 -18.13 -32.60
C LYS A 9 14.09 -18.48 -34.09
N PHE A 10 12.86 -18.37 -34.59
CA PHE A 10 12.49 -18.72 -35.96
C PHE A 10 11.34 -17.86 -36.46
N ILE A 11 11.67 -16.88 -37.31
CA ILE A 11 10.73 -15.90 -37.87
C ILE A 11 10.65 -16.14 -39.37
N THR A 12 9.43 -16.30 -39.91
CA THR A 12 9.22 -16.55 -41.34
C THR A 12 8.47 -15.38 -41.95
N TYR A 13 9.02 -14.80 -43.00
CA TYR A 13 8.37 -13.80 -43.83
C TYR A 13 7.95 -14.42 -45.16
N THR A 14 6.66 -14.35 -45.47
CA THR A 14 6.10 -14.84 -46.73
C THR A 14 5.64 -13.67 -47.59
N SER A 15 6.14 -13.65 -48.83
CA SER A 15 5.71 -12.75 -49.89
C SER A 15 5.23 -13.56 -51.08
N ASP A 16 4.58 -12.90 -52.05
CA ASP A 16 4.11 -13.54 -53.27
C ASP A 16 5.26 -14.12 -54.12
N LEU A 17 6.49 -13.65 -53.89
CA LEU A 17 7.69 -14.05 -54.62
C LEU A 17 8.56 -15.05 -53.82
N LEU A 18 8.89 -14.73 -52.57
CA LEU A 18 9.92 -15.43 -51.77
C LEU A 18 9.42 -15.74 -50.35
N THR A 19 9.95 -16.81 -49.78
CA THR A 19 9.86 -17.10 -48.34
C THR A 19 11.23 -16.90 -47.69
N ILE A 20 11.31 -16.07 -46.66
CA ILE A 20 12.55 -15.74 -45.93
C ILE A 20 12.40 -16.17 -44.48
N ASP A 21 13.21 -17.14 -44.05
CA ASP A 21 13.28 -17.56 -42.65
C ASP A 21 14.51 -16.96 -41.96
N VAL A 22 14.32 -16.35 -40.80
CA VAL A 22 15.38 -15.89 -39.90
C VAL A 22 15.71 -17.00 -38.91
N LEU A 23 16.88 -17.60 -39.09
CA LEU A 23 17.41 -18.66 -38.24
C LEU A 23 18.12 -18.04 -37.02
N GLY A 24 17.69 -18.40 -35.82
CA GLY A 24 18.30 -17.93 -34.56
C GLY A 24 17.64 -16.69 -33.95
N GLY A 25 16.65 -16.10 -34.64
CA GLY A 25 15.97 -14.87 -34.20
C GLY A 25 16.79 -13.61 -34.44
N VAL A 26 16.37 -12.50 -33.83
CA VAL A 26 17.03 -11.19 -33.93
C VAL A 26 17.57 -10.79 -32.55
N ASP A 27 18.80 -10.31 -32.49
CA ASP A 27 19.38 -9.76 -31.26
C ASP A 27 18.68 -8.45 -30.87
N LEU A 28 18.06 -8.45 -29.68
CA LEU A 28 17.33 -7.31 -29.14
C LEU A 28 18.24 -6.32 -28.38
N MET A 29 19.47 -6.72 -28.03
CA MET A 29 20.39 -5.88 -27.24
C MET A 29 21.18 -4.90 -28.12
N GLN A 30 21.51 -5.31 -29.34
CA GLN A 30 22.25 -4.48 -30.29
C GLN A 30 21.29 -3.73 -31.21
N LEU A 31 20.92 -2.50 -30.84
CA LEU A 31 20.04 -1.64 -31.64
C LEU A 31 20.64 -1.23 -33.00
N GLU A 32 21.94 -1.04 -33.07
CA GLU A 32 22.65 -0.46 -34.23
C GLU A 32 22.98 -1.45 -35.35
N ARG A 33 22.77 -2.75 -35.10
CA ARG A 33 23.08 -3.82 -36.07
C ARG A 33 21.96 -4.83 -36.11
N MET A 34 21.75 -5.43 -37.26
CA MET A 34 20.79 -6.51 -37.44
C MET A 34 21.47 -7.69 -38.14
N ILE A 35 22.36 -8.34 -37.41
CA ILE A 35 23.03 -9.56 -37.87
C ILE A 35 22.03 -10.71 -37.79
N SER A 36 21.74 -11.33 -38.93
CA SER A 36 20.76 -12.41 -39.02
C SER A 36 21.20 -13.44 -40.04
N THR A 37 20.96 -14.72 -39.73
CA THR A 37 21.14 -15.82 -40.69
C THR A 37 19.82 -16.08 -41.39
N LEU A 38 19.76 -15.76 -42.68
CA LEU A 38 18.58 -15.93 -43.51
C LEU A 38 18.63 -17.25 -44.27
N ARG A 39 17.50 -17.95 -44.33
CA ARG A 39 17.22 -19.03 -45.26
C ARG A 39 16.12 -18.58 -46.21
N ILE A 40 16.48 -18.39 -47.48
CA ILE A 40 15.59 -17.87 -48.51
C ILE A 40 15.20 -19.03 -49.43
N SER A 41 13.90 -19.21 -49.62
CA SER A 41 13.30 -20.25 -50.46
C SER A 41 12.50 -19.62 -51.60
N TYR A 42 12.62 -20.21 -52.79
CA TYR A 42 11.88 -19.81 -53.99
C TYR A 42 11.42 -21.07 -54.74
N LYS A 43 10.11 -21.28 -54.88
CA LYS A 43 9.51 -22.46 -55.54
C LYS A 43 10.19 -23.77 -55.09
N ASP A 44 10.52 -24.65 -56.03
CA ASP A 44 11.22 -25.93 -55.79
C ASP A 44 12.75 -25.82 -55.86
N TYR A 45 13.31 -24.59 -55.86
CA TYR A 45 14.76 -24.40 -55.88
C TYR A 45 15.39 -24.66 -54.51
N PRO A 46 16.66 -25.12 -54.48
CA PRO A 46 17.37 -25.32 -53.23
C PRO A 46 17.55 -23.98 -52.47
N PRO A 47 17.24 -23.95 -51.16
CA PRO A 47 17.23 -22.72 -50.39
C PRO A 47 18.62 -22.09 -50.30
N MET A 48 18.68 -20.77 -50.42
CA MET A 48 19.89 -19.99 -50.21
C MET A 48 20.03 -19.64 -48.73
N ARG A 49 21.24 -19.81 -48.16
CA ARG A 49 21.53 -19.42 -46.78
C ARG A 49 22.59 -18.32 -46.79
N SER A 50 22.36 -17.25 -46.03
CA SER A 50 23.31 -16.14 -45.92
C SER A 50 23.25 -15.53 -44.53
N THR A 51 24.41 -15.24 -43.94
CA THR A 51 24.51 -14.49 -42.68
C THR A 51 25.02 -13.10 -43.02
N LEU A 52 24.23 -12.08 -42.73
CA LEU A 52 24.59 -10.70 -43.01
C LEU A 52 24.01 -9.74 -41.96
N ASP A 53 24.57 -8.53 -41.94
CA ASP A 53 23.98 -7.39 -41.25
C ASP A 53 22.99 -6.71 -42.18
N LEU A 54 21.71 -6.75 -41.83
CA LEU A 54 20.60 -6.20 -42.63
C LEU A 54 20.56 -4.67 -42.64
N TYR A 55 21.33 -3.99 -41.78
CA TYR A 55 21.47 -2.52 -41.79
C TYR A 55 22.63 -2.03 -42.64
N ASN A 56 23.40 -2.93 -43.25
CA ASN A 56 24.50 -2.57 -44.12
C ASN A 56 24.10 -2.70 -45.59
N ASP A 57 23.94 -1.56 -46.26
CA ASP A 57 23.51 -1.47 -47.67
C ASP A 57 24.37 -2.32 -48.61
N ASN A 58 25.69 -2.38 -48.38
CA ASN A 58 26.59 -3.18 -49.21
C ASN A 58 26.31 -4.69 -49.10
N HIS A 59 25.83 -5.14 -47.93
CA HIS A 59 25.50 -6.54 -47.71
C HIS A 59 24.11 -6.88 -48.27
N THR A 60 23.13 -5.99 -48.10
CA THR A 60 21.78 -6.17 -48.66
C THR A 60 21.80 -6.12 -50.18
N ASP A 61 22.58 -5.23 -50.79
CA ASP A 61 22.73 -5.16 -52.25
C ASP A 61 23.36 -6.43 -52.83
N LYS A 62 24.39 -6.96 -52.16
CA LYS A 62 25.00 -8.25 -52.55
C LYS A 62 23.99 -9.39 -52.46
N LEU A 63 23.21 -9.43 -51.38
CA LEU A 63 22.16 -10.43 -51.20
C LEU A 63 21.12 -10.35 -52.33
N ILE A 64 20.63 -9.15 -52.63
CA ILE A 64 19.63 -8.91 -53.69
C ILE A 64 20.19 -9.36 -55.05
N ARG A 65 21.42 -8.98 -55.39
CA ARG A 65 22.07 -9.39 -56.65
C ARG A 65 22.23 -10.90 -56.74
N SER A 66 22.71 -11.56 -55.66
CA SER A 66 22.85 -13.01 -55.63
C SER A 66 21.51 -13.75 -55.80
N ILE A 67 20.42 -13.21 -55.24
CA ILE A 67 19.06 -13.77 -55.43
C ILE A 67 18.61 -13.60 -56.89
N CYS A 68 18.82 -12.42 -57.47
CA CYS A 68 18.46 -12.14 -58.86
C CYS A 68 19.24 -13.03 -59.85
N GLU A 69 20.54 -13.20 -59.64
CA GLU A 69 21.41 -14.04 -60.46
C GLU A 69 21.07 -15.53 -60.33
N LYS A 70 20.78 -16.01 -59.12
CA LYS A 70 20.58 -17.44 -58.86
C LYS A 70 19.23 -17.96 -59.37
N TRP A 71 18.19 -17.11 -59.35
CA TRP A 71 16.81 -17.51 -59.70
C TRP A 71 16.21 -16.70 -60.85
N GLU A 72 17.03 -15.92 -61.57
CA GLU A 72 16.65 -15.10 -62.73
C GLU A 72 15.45 -14.18 -62.46
N LEU A 73 15.44 -13.57 -61.27
CA LEU A 73 14.35 -12.70 -60.81
C LEU A 73 14.60 -11.23 -61.18
N LYS A 74 13.51 -10.46 -61.32
CA LYS A 74 13.59 -9.02 -61.57
C LYS A 74 14.12 -8.29 -60.33
N LEU A 75 15.15 -7.46 -60.54
CA LEU A 75 15.80 -6.69 -59.48
C LEU A 75 14.82 -5.86 -58.64
N LEU A 76 13.87 -5.19 -59.29
CA LEU A 76 12.89 -4.32 -58.63
C LEU A 76 11.97 -5.10 -57.66
N GLU A 77 11.55 -6.30 -58.05
CA GLU A 77 10.63 -7.14 -57.27
C GLU A 77 11.34 -7.75 -56.05
N VAL A 78 12.58 -8.21 -56.23
CA VAL A 78 13.42 -8.74 -55.15
C VAL A 78 13.79 -7.64 -54.15
N SER A 79 14.26 -6.49 -54.65
CA SER A 79 14.61 -5.34 -53.80
C SER A 79 13.41 -4.90 -52.95
N LYS A 80 12.22 -4.73 -53.55
CA LYS A 80 11.01 -4.39 -52.81
C LYS A 80 10.69 -5.42 -51.73
N THR A 81 10.81 -6.71 -52.03
CA THR A 81 10.54 -7.80 -51.08
C THR A 81 11.51 -7.78 -49.90
N VAL A 82 12.81 -7.62 -50.17
CA VAL A 82 13.86 -7.60 -49.14
C VAL A 82 13.74 -6.36 -48.25
N HIS A 83 13.49 -5.17 -48.80
CA HIS A 83 13.30 -3.96 -47.98
C HIS A 83 12.01 -4.01 -47.16
N THR A 84 10.91 -4.53 -47.71
CA THR A 84 9.66 -4.71 -46.95
C THR A 84 9.88 -5.66 -45.77
N PHE A 85 10.60 -6.77 -46.01
CA PHE A 85 10.99 -7.69 -44.94
C PHE A 85 11.85 -7.03 -43.84
N ILE A 86 12.82 -6.18 -44.21
CA ILE A 86 13.64 -5.43 -43.25
C ILE A 86 12.75 -4.51 -42.40
N CYS A 87 11.83 -3.75 -43.01
CA CYS A 87 10.90 -2.89 -42.26
C CYS A 87 10.00 -3.67 -41.30
N GLU A 88 9.50 -4.84 -41.71
CA GLU A 88 8.69 -5.71 -40.83
C GLU A 88 9.52 -6.26 -39.65
N LEU A 89 10.78 -6.61 -39.88
CA LEU A 89 11.69 -7.01 -38.80
C LEU A 89 12.05 -5.86 -37.86
N GLU A 90 12.21 -4.65 -38.38
CA GLU A 90 12.44 -3.44 -37.57
C GLU A 90 11.24 -3.16 -36.67
N ASN A 91 10.03 -3.21 -37.22
CA ASN A 91 8.79 -3.08 -36.45
C ASN A 91 8.72 -4.14 -35.35
N TYR A 92 9.00 -5.41 -35.68
CA TYR A 92 9.07 -6.49 -34.71
C TYR A 92 10.11 -6.24 -33.60
N LYS A 93 11.31 -5.74 -33.95
CA LYS A 93 12.38 -5.42 -32.99
C LYS A 93 11.97 -4.24 -32.09
N LEU A 94 11.36 -3.20 -32.65
CA LEU A 94 10.85 -2.04 -31.91
C LEU A 94 9.70 -2.41 -30.96
N GLU A 95 8.78 -3.26 -31.38
CA GLU A 95 7.72 -3.78 -30.52
C GLU A 95 8.27 -4.62 -29.37
N ARG A 96 9.23 -5.51 -29.65
CA ARG A 96 9.91 -6.35 -28.63
C ARG A 96 10.76 -5.55 -27.65
N LEU A 97 11.35 -4.44 -28.10
CA LEU A 97 12.12 -3.51 -27.27
C LEU A 97 11.21 -2.65 -26.38
N LYS A 98 10.07 -2.22 -26.91
CA LYS A 98 9.05 -1.53 -26.12
C LYS A 98 8.40 -2.46 -25.10
N TYR A 99 8.21 -3.73 -25.46
CA TYR A 99 7.53 -4.73 -24.64
C TYR A 99 8.28 -6.08 -24.72
N PRO A 100 9.19 -6.39 -23.78
CA PRO A 100 9.75 -7.72 -23.68
C PRO A 100 8.64 -8.68 -23.23
N LYS A 101 7.86 -9.21 -24.18
CA LYS A 101 6.90 -10.27 -23.92
C LYS A 101 7.67 -11.48 -23.39
N GLY A 102 7.69 -11.63 -22.06
CA GLY A 102 7.84 -12.92 -21.42
C GLY A 102 6.79 -13.87 -21.97
N LYS A 103 7.06 -15.19 -21.96
CA LYS A 103 6.15 -16.23 -22.43
C LYS A 103 4.69 -15.84 -22.17
N GLU A 104 3.87 -15.79 -23.22
CA GLU A 104 2.41 -15.77 -23.08
C GLU A 104 2.03 -17.07 -22.37
N LEU A 105 1.90 -16.96 -21.05
CA LEU A 105 1.40 -18.02 -20.20
C LEU A 105 -0.08 -18.20 -20.57
N SER A 106 -0.50 -19.45 -20.76
CA SER A 106 -1.90 -19.81 -21.03
C SER A 106 -2.83 -19.10 -20.07
N THR A 107 -3.84 -18.42 -20.60
CA THR A 107 -4.93 -17.85 -19.80
C THR A 107 -5.62 -18.96 -19.03
N PHE A 108 -5.84 -18.75 -17.73
CA PHE A 108 -6.59 -19.69 -16.91
C PHE A 108 -8.02 -19.77 -17.43
N GLU A 109 -8.40 -20.93 -17.98
CA GLU A 109 -9.75 -21.22 -18.43
C GLU A 109 -10.46 -22.08 -17.39
N MET A 110 -11.65 -21.64 -16.98
CA MET A 110 -12.51 -22.41 -16.08
C MET A 110 -13.48 -23.26 -16.88
N SER A 111 -13.70 -24.50 -16.45
CA SER A 111 -14.83 -25.28 -16.95
C SER A 111 -16.15 -24.68 -16.50
N GLU A 112 -17.23 -24.95 -17.25
CA GLU A 112 -18.57 -24.47 -16.89
C GLU A 112 -19.04 -25.03 -15.53
N GLN A 113 -18.64 -26.26 -15.19
CA GLN A 113 -18.91 -26.87 -13.88
C GLN A 113 -18.18 -26.14 -12.74
N GLU A 114 -16.91 -25.78 -12.93
CA GLU A 114 -16.15 -24.97 -11.97
C GLU A 114 -16.77 -23.59 -11.80
N ARG A 115 -17.25 -22.97 -12.88
CA ARG A 115 -17.92 -21.67 -12.83
C ARG A 115 -19.22 -21.72 -12.04
N GLN A 116 -20.05 -22.74 -12.27
CA GLN A 116 -21.31 -22.91 -11.54
C GLN A 116 -21.06 -23.22 -10.05
N SER A 117 -20.08 -24.07 -9.74
CA SER A 117 -19.73 -24.39 -8.35
C SER A 117 -19.15 -23.18 -7.60
N ALA A 118 -18.30 -22.37 -8.25
CA ALA A 118 -17.79 -21.13 -7.69
C ALA A 118 -18.89 -20.07 -7.46
N LYS A 119 -19.82 -19.90 -8.40
CA LYS A 119 -21.00 -19.02 -8.20
C LYS A 119 -21.88 -19.48 -7.04
N LYS A 120 -22.13 -20.79 -6.94
CA LYS A 120 -22.88 -21.37 -5.82
C LYS A 120 -22.16 -21.13 -4.49
N TYR A 121 -20.83 -21.29 -4.46
CA TYR A 121 -20.01 -21.01 -3.29
C TYR A 121 -20.10 -19.54 -2.87
N LEU A 122 -19.97 -18.60 -3.82
CA LEU A 122 -20.07 -17.15 -3.56
C LEU A 122 -21.46 -16.72 -3.09
N SER A 123 -22.50 -17.44 -3.49
CA SER A 123 -23.89 -17.16 -3.11
C SER A 123 -24.29 -17.76 -1.74
N ASP A 124 -23.42 -18.55 -1.10
CA ASP A 124 -23.71 -19.21 0.17
C ASP A 124 -23.70 -18.21 1.35
N LYS A 125 -24.72 -18.24 2.20
CA LYS A 125 -24.82 -17.43 3.43
C LYS A 125 -23.66 -17.70 4.40
N ASN A 126 -23.07 -18.90 4.37
CA ASN A 126 -21.94 -19.29 5.23
C ASN A 126 -20.57 -19.06 4.57
N LEU A 127 -20.48 -18.21 3.55
CA LEU A 127 -19.25 -17.95 2.76
C LEU A 127 -17.99 -17.76 3.63
N ILE A 128 -18.07 -16.95 4.69
CA ILE A 128 -16.93 -16.67 5.56
C ILE A 128 -16.47 -17.90 6.35
N THR A 129 -17.41 -18.71 6.84
CA THR A 129 -17.12 -19.95 7.55
C THR A 129 -16.51 -21.00 6.62
N ASN A 130 -17.03 -21.08 5.40
CA ASN A 130 -16.51 -21.96 4.36
C ASN A 130 -15.07 -21.58 4.01
N LEU A 131 -14.77 -20.28 3.82
CA LEU A 131 -13.42 -19.80 3.55
C LEU A 131 -12.45 -20.14 4.68
N LYS A 132 -12.83 -19.95 5.95
CA LYS A 132 -12.00 -20.33 7.09
C LYS A 132 -11.68 -21.82 7.11
N THR A 133 -12.65 -22.65 6.73
CA THR A 133 -12.44 -24.11 6.59
C THR A 133 -11.47 -24.41 5.44
N ASP A 134 -11.64 -23.77 4.29
CA ASP A 134 -10.75 -23.95 3.14
C ASP A 134 -9.32 -23.46 3.43
N PHE A 135 -9.13 -22.38 4.18
CA PHE A 135 -7.81 -21.92 4.63
C PHE A 135 -7.12 -22.92 5.56
N LYS A 136 -7.87 -23.54 6.48
CA LYS A 136 -7.34 -24.61 7.34
C LYS A 136 -6.93 -25.83 6.53
N ASN A 137 -7.74 -26.21 5.54
CA ASN A 137 -7.43 -27.30 4.61
C ASN A 137 -6.21 -26.97 3.73
N LEU A 138 -6.00 -25.70 3.39
CA LEU A 138 -4.81 -25.21 2.69
C LEU A 138 -3.53 -25.24 3.56
N GLY A 139 -3.69 -25.43 4.88
CA GLY A 139 -2.60 -25.47 5.86
C GLY A 139 -2.29 -24.14 6.53
N ILE A 140 -3.17 -23.14 6.41
CA ILE A 140 -3.06 -21.87 7.14
C ILE A 140 -3.70 -22.07 8.52
N LEU A 141 -2.90 -22.04 9.58
CA LEU A 141 -3.34 -22.31 10.96
C LEU A 141 -3.12 -21.10 11.87
N GLY A 142 -4.16 -20.77 12.65
CA GLY A 142 -4.09 -19.68 13.64
C GLY A 142 -4.06 -18.27 13.06
N GLU A 143 -4.28 -18.13 11.74
CA GLU A 143 -4.27 -16.87 10.98
C GLU A 143 -5.61 -16.64 10.24
N ASP A 144 -6.73 -17.21 10.73
CA ASP A 144 -8.03 -17.21 10.04
C ASP A 144 -8.48 -15.79 9.62
N GLU A 145 -8.32 -14.79 10.49
CA GLU A 145 -8.69 -13.39 10.20
C GLU A 145 -7.74 -12.73 9.19
N ASN A 146 -6.42 -12.89 9.40
CA ASN A 146 -5.41 -12.31 8.52
C ASN A 146 -5.50 -12.91 7.11
N ALA A 147 -5.71 -14.23 7.00
CA ALA A 147 -5.91 -14.92 5.74
C ALA A 147 -7.16 -14.42 5.01
N LEU A 148 -8.25 -14.19 5.74
CA LEU A 148 -9.48 -13.65 5.16
C LEU A 148 -9.29 -12.23 4.60
N ILE A 149 -8.64 -11.35 5.36
CA ILE A 149 -8.33 -9.98 4.92
C ILE A 149 -7.45 -10.02 3.66
N LEU A 150 -6.40 -10.84 3.65
CA LEU A 150 -5.50 -10.98 2.50
C LEU A 150 -6.24 -11.56 1.29
N PHE A 151 -7.10 -12.55 1.47
CA PHE A 151 -7.88 -13.14 0.39
C PHE A 151 -8.87 -12.16 -0.23
N MET A 152 -9.56 -11.36 0.58
CA MET A 152 -10.42 -10.27 0.10
C MET A 152 -9.62 -9.16 -0.60
N ALA A 153 -8.44 -8.83 -0.09
CA ALA A 153 -7.53 -7.90 -0.75
C ALA A 153 -7.07 -8.44 -2.11
N MET A 154 -6.75 -9.74 -2.22
CA MET A 154 -6.45 -10.38 -3.51
C MET A 154 -7.62 -10.27 -4.48
N ALA A 155 -8.85 -10.50 -4.02
CA ALA A 155 -10.05 -10.37 -4.84
C ALA A 155 -10.21 -8.97 -5.44
N SER A 156 -9.79 -7.93 -4.71
CA SER A 156 -9.91 -6.54 -5.13
C SER A 156 -9.08 -6.14 -6.36
N HIS A 157 -8.19 -7.00 -6.89
CA HIS A 157 -7.46 -6.71 -8.15
C HIS A 157 -8.36 -6.45 -9.36
N LYS A 158 -9.60 -6.97 -9.34
CA LYS A 158 -10.64 -6.71 -10.35
C LYS A 158 -11.51 -5.49 -10.04
N TYR A 159 -11.45 -4.98 -8.82
CA TYR A 159 -12.22 -3.81 -8.40
C TYR A 159 -11.57 -2.53 -8.94
N GLU A 160 -12.34 -1.44 -9.04
CA GLU A 160 -11.85 -0.15 -9.53
C GLU A 160 -10.77 0.43 -8.60
N ASN A 161 -10.93 0.24 -7.29
CA ASN A 161 -10.02 0.71 -6.26
C ASN A 161 -9.40 -0.48 -5.49
N PRO A 162 -8.35 -1.16 -6.01
CA PRO A 162 -7.75 -2.29 -5.34
C PRO A 162 -7.18 -1.93 -3.96
N PHE A 163 -7.17 -2.92 -3.08
CA PHE A 163 -6.80 -2.76 -1.68
C PHE A 163 -5.47 -3.43 -1.38
N SER A 164 -4.57 -2.65 -0.80
CA SER A 164 -3.19 -3.04 -0.59
C SER A 164 -2.88 -3.30 0.88
N VAL A 165 -2.24 -4.44 1.17
CA VAL A 165 -1.99 -4.96 2.50
C VAL A 165 -0.50 -5.28 2.70
N LEU A 166 0.04 -4.87 3.85
CA LEU A 166 1.40 -5.15 4.29
C LEU A 166 1.39 -6.03 5.54
N CYS A 167 1.96 -7.23 5.44
CA CYS A 167 2.13 -8.15 6.55
C CYS A 167 3.44 -7.90 7.28
N LEU A 168 3.34 -7.43 8.51
CA LEU A 168 4.43 -7.17 9.43
C LEU A 168 4.62 -8.34 10.38
N ALA A 169 5.78 -8.98 10.32
CA ALA A 169 6.19 -9.91 11.36
C ALA A 169 7.72 -10.01 11.44
N LYS A 170 8.23 -10.76 12.40
CA LYS A 170 9.66 -11.10 12.49
C LYS A 170 10.03 -12.23 11.54
N SER A 171 11.33 -12.40 11.30
CA SER A 171 11.84 -13.58 10.61
C SER A 171 11.46 -14.86 11.37
N GLY A 172 11.15 -15.93 10.63
CA GLY A 172 10.83 -17.26 11.17
C GLY A 172 9.36 -17.50 11.56
N ILE A 173 8.46 -16.51 11.49
CA ILE A 173 7.04 -16.65 11.88
C ILE A 173 6.16 -17.28 10.79
N GLY A 174 6.69 -17.50 9.57
CA GLY A 174 5.93 -18.09 8.46
C GLY A 174 5.28 -17.07 7.51
N LYS A 175 5.81 -15.83 7.45
CA LYS A 175 5.37 -14.79 6.50
C LYS A 175 5.32 -15.26 5.05
N SER A 176 6.44 -15.82 4.57
CA SER A 176 6.53 -16.30 3.19
C SER A 176 5.58 -17.47 2.96
N TYR A 177 5.37 -18.33 3.96
CA TYR A 177 4.45 -19.46 3.86
C TYR A 177 3.00 -19.02 3.62
N LEU A 178 2.51 -18.06 4.41
CA LEU A 178 1.16 -17.50 4.23
C LEU A 178 0.99 -16.90 2.83
N LEU A 179 1.97 -16.10 2.39
CA LEU A 179 1.93 -15.45 1.08
C LEU A 179 1.97 -16.46 -0.08
N GLN A 180 2.83 -17.48 0.02
CA GLN A 180 2.93 -18.55 -0.98
C GLN A 180 1.62 -19.32 -1.10
N LYS A 181 1.03 -19.76 0.03
CA LYS A 181 -0.24 -20.49 0.03
C LYS A 181 -1.39 -19.70 -0.56
N LEU A 182 -1.48 -18.41 -0.22
CA LEU A 182 -2.47 -17.54 -0.83
C LEU A 182 -2.20 -17.31 -2.32
N SER A 183 -0.94 -17.17 -2.74
CA SER A 183 -0.60 -17.01 -4.17
C SER A 183 -0.96 -18.23 -5.03
N GLU A 184 -0.91 -19.45 -4.47
CA GLU A 184 -1.36 -20.68 -5.13
C GLU A 184 -2.85 -20.63 -5.51
N CYS A 185 -3.64 -19.82 -4.79
CA CYS A 185 -5.06 -19.61 -5.02
C CYS A 185 -5.34 -18.60 -6.14
N MET A 186 -4.36 -17.88 -6.69
CA MET A 186 -4.60 -16.92 -7.77
C MET A 186 -4.65 -17.60 -9.15
N PRO A 187 -5.53 -17.16 -10.06
CA PRO A 187 -5.50 -17.63 -11.43
C PRO A 187 -4.21 -17.20 -12.13
N GLN A 188 -3.75 -18.03 -13.08
CA GLN A 188 -2.56 -17.74 -13.86
C GLN A 188 -2.74 -16.42 -14.62
N ASN A 189 -1.68 -15.59 -14.66
CA ASN A 189 -1.66 -14.23 -15.21
C ASN A 189 -2.40 -13.14 -14.42
N ALA A 190 -3.08 -13.45 -13.31
CA ALA A 190 -3.71 -12.43 -12.46
C ALA A 190 -2.81 -11.91 -11.34
N TYR A 191 -1.55 -12.37 -11.27
CA TYR A 191 -0.59 -11.95 -10.25
C TYR A 191 0.84 -11.95 -10.77
N SER A 192 1.69 -11.20 -10.07
CA SER A 192 3.14 -11.21 -10.20
C SER A 192 3.75 -11.50 -8.84
N PHE A 193 4.68 -12.45 -8.77
CA PHE A 193 5.30 -12.88 -7.51
C PHE A 193 6.78 -12.58 -7.50
N HIS A 194 7.23 -11.84 -6.50
CA HIS A 194 8.64 -11.48 -6.32
C HIS A 194 9.09 -11.87 -4.91
N THR A 195 10.22 -12.56 -4.81
CA THR A 195 10.88 -12.79 -3.53
C THR A 195 11.37 -11.49 -2.92
N GLN A 196 12.06 -10.67 -3.72
CA GLN A 196 12.53 -9.34 -3.35
C GLN A 196 12.45 -8.40 -4.56
N ILE A 197 12.34 -7.10 -4.29
CA ILE A 197 12.38 -6.07 -5.32
C ILE A 197 13.19 -4.86 -4.86
N SER A 198 13.88 -4.21 -5.80
CA SER A 198 14.56 -2.93 -5.55
C SER A 198 13.62 -1.75 -5.82
N GLU A 199 13.82 -0.64 -5.10
CA GLU A 199 13.06 0.61 -5.30
C GLU A 199 13.10 1.11 -6.75
N ASN A 200 14.21 0.85 -7.46
CA ASN A 200 14.40 1.33 -8.82
C ASN A 200 13.63 0.47 -9.81
N ALA A 201 13.50 -0.83 -9.56
CA ALA A 201 12.75 -1.74 -10.42
C ALA A 201 11.27 -1.33 -10.57
N LEU A 202 10.68 -0.69 -9.55
CA LEU A 202 9.30 -0.20 -9.60
C LEU A 202 9.02 0.75 -10.78
N TYR A 203 10.03 1.50 -11.22
CA TYR A 203 9.91 2.47 -12.32
C TYR A 203 10.15 1.86 -13.70
N TYR A 204 10.59 0.60 -13.77
CA TYR A 204 10.85 -0.12 -15.02
C TYR A 204 9.83 -1.23 -15.28
N PHE A 205 8.82 -1.38 -14.42
CA PHE A 205 7.70 -2.26 -14.71
C PHE A 205 6.90 -1.75 -15.90
N ASP A 206 6.40 -2.70 -16.68
CA ASP A 206 5.41 -2.39 -17.69
C ASP A 206 4.05 -2.18 -17.02
N SER A 207 3.25 -1.23 -17.51
CA SER A 207 1.94 -0.91 -16.92
C SER A 207 1.02 -2.13 -16.92
N HIS A 208 1.10 -2.98 -17.96
CA HIS A 208 0.36 -4.24 -18.07
C HIS A 208 0.82 -5.34 -17.10
N GLN A 209 2.00 -5.21 -16.48
CA GLN A 209 2.48 -6.17 -15.49
C GLN A 209 1.90 -5.91 -14.09
N LEU A 210 1.43 -4.69 -13.84
CA LEU A 210 0.91 -4.28 -12.54
C LEU A 210 -0.61 -4.02 -12.58
N ASP A 211 -1.12 -3.43 -13.67
CA ASP A 211 -2.54 -3.09 -13.72
C ASP A 211 -3.43 -4.33 -13.78
N GLY A 212 -4.45 -4.34 -12.90
CA GLY A 212 -5.38 -5.46 -12.78
C GLY A 212 -4.73 -6.76 -12.31
N LYS A 213 -3.56 -6.71 -11.66
CA LYS A 213 -2.84 -7.88 -11.12
C LYS A 213 -2.47 -7.68 -9.66
N VAL A 214 -2.38 -8.78 -8.92
CA VAL A 214 -1.88 -8.77 -7.54
C VAL A 214 -0.35 -8.82 -7.54
N LEU A 215 0.29 -7.82 -6.95
CA LEU A 215 1.73 -7.78 -6.74
C LEU A 215 2.08 -8.41 -5.38
N PHE A 216 2.61 -9.63 -5.41
CA PHE A 216 3.14 -10.31 -4.23
C PHE A 216 4.62 -10.04 -4.03
N ILE A 217 5.01 -9.62 -2.83
CA ILE A 217 6.42 -9.43 -2.44
C ILE A 217 6.69 -10.15 -1.12
N GLU A 218 7.51 -11.20 -1.12
CA GLU A 218 7.79 -11.97 0.10
C GLU A 218 8.64 -11.21 1.13
N ASP A 219 9.60 -10.43 0.67
CA ASP A 219 10.49 -9.66 1.53
C ASP A 219 10.65 -8.23 1.00
N LEU A 220 9.74 -7.38 1.45
CA LEU A 220 9.73 -5.96 1.16
C LEU A 220 10.62 -5.21 2.14
N GLY A 221 11.60 -4.49 1.61
CA GLY A 221 12.42 -3.56 2.40
C GLY A 221 11.55 -2.49 3.06
N TRP A 222 11.52 -2.48 4.41
CA TRP A 222 10.76 -1.51 5.19
C TRP A 222 11.48 -0.16 5.29
N THR A 223 11.58 0.55 4.16
CA THR A 223 12.26 1.84 4.04
C THR A 223 11.37 2.87 3.35
N ASN A 224 11.59 4.16 3.66
CA ASN A 224 10.87 5.25 2.97
C ASN A 224 11.11 5.22 1.46
N GLN A 225 12.32 4.86 1.01
CA GLN A 225 12.66 4.82 -0.40
C GLN A 225 11.86 3.75 -1.15
N MET A 226 11.50 2.65 -0.50
CA MET A 226 10.67 1.58 -1.07
C MET A 226 9.17 1.87 -0.92
N LEU A 227 8.73 2.39 0.23
CA LEU A 227 7.32 2.60 0.54
C LEU A 227 6.73 3.84 -0.14
N THR A 228 7.52 4.89 -0.37
CA THR A 228 7.03 6.14 -0.98
C THR A 228 6.55 5.93 -2.42
N PRO A 229 7.32 5.28 -3.33
CA PRO A 229 6.86 5.02 -4.69
C PRO A 229 5.60 4.17 -4.74
N LEU A 230 5.50 3.13 -3.89
CA LEU A 230 4.30 2.30 -3.77
C LEU A 230 3.09 3.13 -3.30
N SER A 231 3.28 3.99 -2.29
CA SER A 231 2.23 4.87 -1.78
C SER A 231 1.75 5.86 -2.85
N THR A 232 2.67 6.41 -3.64
CA THR A 232 2.33 7.29 -4.77
C THR A 232 1.53 6.55 -5.82
N LEU A 233 1.95 5.33 -6.18
CA LEU A 233 1.25 4.51 -7.16
C LEU A 233 -0.18 4.14 -6.69
N GLN A 234 -0.36 3.79 -5.40
CA GLN A 234 -1.69 3.51 -4.83
C GLN A 234 -2.62 4.73 -4.86
N THR A 235 -2.09 5.93 -4.57
CA THR A 235 -2.91 7.14 -4.38
C THR A 235 -3.14 7.92 -5.67
N GLN A 236 -2.20 7.89 -6.60
CA GLN A 236 -2.25 8.65 -7.86
C GLN A 236 -2.52 7.77 -9.07
N GLY A 237 -2.40 6.44 -8.95
CA GLY A 237 -2.50 5.50 -10.08
C GLY A 237 -1.36 5.58 -11.09
N LYS A 238 -0.37 6.47 -10.85
CA LYS A 238 0.78 6.67 -11.73
C LYS A 238 2.06 6.94 -10.95
N LEU A 239 3.17 6.52 -11.52
CA LEU A 239 4.51 6.72 -11.00
C LEU A 239 5.40 7.26 -12.12
N ILE A 240 5.97 8.45 -11.92
CA ILE A 240 6.82 9.12 -12.92
C ILE A 240 8.20 9.37 -12.31
N LYS A 241 9.25 8.97 -13.01
CA LYS A 241 10.64 9.25 -12.61
C LYS A 241 11.47 9.69 -13.81
N THR A 242 12.02 10.89 -13.69
CA THR A 242 12.91 11.45 -14.68
C THR A 242 14.36 11.26 -14.24
N ARG A 243 15.21 10.73 -15.12
CA ARG A 243 16.64 10.51 -14.89
C ARG A 243 17.45 11.08 -16.04
N ALA A 244 18.62 11.62 -15.70
CA ALA A 244 19.60 11.99 -16.71
C ALA A 244 20.29 10.71 -17.21
N THR A 245 20.09 10.39 -18.48
CA THR A 245 20.77 9.32 -19.20
C THR A 245 21.83 9.91 -20.11
N LYS A 246 22.99 9.25 -20.16
CA LYS A 246 24.07 9.68 -21.05
C LYS A 246 23.84 9.04 -22.41
N ASN A 247 23.69 9.87 -23.45
CA ASN A 247 23.71 9.41 -24.84
C ASN A 247 25.12 8.95 -25.23
N LYS A 248 25.22 8.22 -26.35
CA LYS A 248 26.50 7.74 -26.89
C LYS A 248 27.49 8.87 -27.18
N ASP A 249 26.99 10.05 -27.54
CA ASP A 249 27.77 11.27 -27.77
C ASP A 249 28.28 11.94 -26.48
N GLY A 250 27.99 11.35 -25.32
CA GLY A 250 28.37 11.89 -24.02
C GLY A 250 27.47 13.02 -23.50
N LEU A 251 26.52 13.50 -24.30
CA LEU A 251 25.50 14.46 -23.86
C LEU A 251 24.51 13.82 -22.89
N LEU A 252 24.21 14.54 -21.81
CA LEU A 252 23.16 14.18 -20.87
C LEU A 252 21.80 14.59 -21.47
N HIS A 253 20.90 13.63 -21.61
CA HIS A 253 19.50 13.90 -21.93
C HIS A 253 18.61 13.35 -20.83
N SER A 254 17.42 13.93 -20.70
CA SER A 254 16.47 13.56 -19.66
C SER A 254 15.55 12.46 -20.19
N THR A 255 15.59 11.26 -19.61
CA THR A 255 14.62 10.19 -19.88
C THR A 255 13.61 10.09 -18.75
N THR A 256 12.34 10.03 -19.11
CA THR A 256 11.24 9.89 -18.14
C THR A 256 10.66 8.49 -18.25
N PHE A 257 10.64 7.80 -17.12
CA PHE A 257 10.00 6.50 -16.94
C PHE A 257 8.64 6.73 -16.28
N GLU A 258 7.57 6.25 -16.91
CA GLU A 258 6.20 6.37 -16.43
C GLU A 258 5.55 4.99 -16.36
N VAL A 259 4.92 4.71 -15.22
CA VAL A 259 4.17 3.48 -14.95
C VAL A 259 2.78 3.87 -14.47
N GLN A 260 1.74 3.43 -15.17
CA GLN A 260 0.34 3.67 -14.80
C GLN A 260 -0.32 2.34 -14.46
N ALA A 261 -0.76 2.18 -13.22
CA ALA A 261 -1.38 0.94 -12.77
C ALA A 261 -2.21 1.15 -11.50
N ARG A 262 -3.32 0.42 -11.40
CA ARG A 262 -4.05 0.25 -10.14
C ARG A 262 -3.33 -0.78 -9.27
N LEU A 263 -2.61 -0.31 -8.26
CA LEU A 263 -1.79 -1.16 -7.42
C LEU A 263 -2.64 -2.02 -6.48
N CYS A 264 -2.53 -3.34 -6.61
CA CYS A 264 -3.00 -4.32 -5.63
C CYS A 264 -1.79 -5.01 -4.99
N LEU A 265 -1.26 -4.44 -3.91
CA LEU A 265 -0.03 -4.91 -3.26
C LEU A 265 -0.35 -5.84 -2.09
N ILE A 266 0.28 -7.00 -2.07
CA ILE A 266 0.34 -7.86 -0.88
C ILE A 266 1.79 -8.20 -0.60
N ALA A 267 2.35 -7.59 0.43
CA ALA A 267 3.76 -7.75 0.73
C ALA A 267 4.02 -8.08 2.19
N CYS A 268 5.04 -8.88 2.41
CA CYS A 268 5.55 -9.24 3.71
C CYS A 268 6.80 -8.39 3.99
N ALA A 269 6.87 -7.80 5.18
CA ALA A 269 7.99 -6.97 5.59
C ALA A 269 8.40 -7.25 7.04
N TYR A 270 9.59 -6.78 7.40
CA TYR A 270 10.08 -6.81 8.77
C TYR A 270 10.27 -5.38 9.27
N SER A 271 9.52 -5.01 10.31
CA SER A 271 9.65 -3.71 10.97
C SER A 271 10.53 -3.85 12.22
N GLU A 272 11.78 -3.36 12.15
CA GLU A 272 12.70 -3.32 13.31
C GLU A 272 12.61 -2.05 14.14
N LYS A 273 11.97 -1.00 13.61
CA LYS A 273 12.02 0.36 14.15
C LYS A 273 10.65 1.01 14.06
N ASN A 274 10.39 1.93 14.98
CA ASN A 274 9.20 2.78 15.14
C ASN A 274 8.88 3.62 13.88
N TYR A 275 8.53 2.94 12.80
CA TYR A 275 8.04 3.49 11.54
C TYR A 275 6.51 3.42 11.48
N GLU A 276 5.85 3.06 12.60
CA GLU A 276 4.39 3.12 12.77
C GLU A 276 3.83 4.54 12.57
N ASN A 277 4.68 5.57 12.59
CA ASN A 277 4.35 6.95 12.24
C ASN A 277 4.26 7.21 10.72
N LEU A 278 4.62 6.25 9.86
CA LEU A 278 4.41 6.38 8.42
C LEU A 278 2.92 6.17 8.13
N SER A 279 2.26 7.29 7.84
CA SER A 279 0.87 7.29 7.42
C SER A 279 0.76 6.77 5.98
N LEU A 280 0.78 5.45 5.83
CA LEU A 280 0.69 4.75 4.55
C LEU A 280 -0.79 4.54 4.15
N PRO A 281 -1.10 4.50 2.84
CA PRO A 281 -2.42 4.12 2.34
C PRO A 281 -2.66 2.60 2.42
N PHE A 282 -1.76 1.85 3.07
CA PHE A 282 -1.80 0.40 3.17
C PHE A 282 -2.34 -0.04 4.52
N LEU A 283 -3.03 -1.19 4.53
CA LEU A 283 -3.37 -1.87 5.76
C LEU A 283 -2.17 -2.65 6.28
N CYS A 284 -1.73 -2.36 7.50
CA CYS A 284 -0.64 -3.10 8.14
C CYS A 284 -1.22 -4.21 9.03
N LEU A 285 -1.05 -5.47 8.63
CA LEU A 285 -1.42 -6.63 9.42
C LEU A 285 -0.22 -7.14 10.20
N HIS A 286 -0.46 -7.62 11.42
CA HIS A 286 0.56 -8.26 12.23
C HIS A 286 0.25 -9.74 12.34
N LEU A 287 1.21 -10.59 12.00
CA LEU A 287 1.02 -12.03 12.16
C LEU A 287 1.04 -12.43 13.64
N ASN A 288 0.29 -13.47 13.93
CA ASN A 288 0.27 -14.07 15.25
C ASN A 288 1.62 -14.78 15.50
N HIS A 289 2.09 -14.66 16.74
CA HIS A 289 3.38 -15.18 17.20
C HIS A 289 3.22 -15.81 18.59
N SER A 290 2.02 -16.31 18.86
CA SER A 290 1.69 -16.94 20.13
C SER A 290 2.33 -18.33 20.20
N GLN A 291 2.82 -18.68 21.39
CA GLN A 291 3.44 -20.00 21.62
C GLN A 291 2.48 -21.16 21.34
N THR A 292 1.18 -20.95 21.57
CA THR A 292 0.12 -21.92 21.25
C THR A 292 0.05 -22.19 19.75
N GLN A 293 0.12 -21.14 18.93
CA GLN A 293 0.12 -21.27 17.48
C GLN A 293 1.39 -21.96 16.97
N ASP A 294 2.57 -21.64 17.53
CA ASP A 294 3.81 -22.33 17.16
C ASP A 294 3.70 -23.84 17.38
N ILE A 295 3.11 -24.26 18.51
CA ILE A 295 2.87 -25.68 18.83
C ILE A 295 1.92 -26.31 17.80
N GLU A 296 0.83 -25.64 17.46
CA GLU A 296 -0.13 -26.12 16.45
C GLU A 296 0.51 -26.29 15.07
N ILE A 297 1.31 -25.30 14.64
CA ILE A 297 2.05 -25.36 13.36
C ILE A 297 3.06 -26.52 13.38
N MET A 298 3.84 -26.68 14.45
CA MET A 298 4.79 -27.79 14.57
C MET A 298 4.08 -29.15 14.57
N ASN A 299 2.92 -29.27 15.23
CA ASN A 299 2.11 -30.49 15.20
C ASN A 299 1.62 -30.79 13.79
N TYR A 300 1.16 -29.78 13.07
CA TYR A 300 0.70 -29.90 11.70
C TYR A 300 1.82 -30.33 10.75
N GLN A 301 3.00 -29.70 10.84
CA GLN A 301 4.18 -30.09 10.05
C GLN A 301 4.59 -31.55 10.30
N ARG A 302 4.55 -32.00 11.57
CA ARG A 302 4.78 -33.41 11.92
C ARG A 302 3.76 -34.34 11.26
N LYS A 303 2.47 -33.98 11.27
CA LYS A 303 1.41 -34.75 10.60
C LYS A 303 1.60 -34.82 9.09
N ILE A 304 2.01 -33.71 8.45
CA ILE A 304 2.32 -33.70 7.00
C ILE A 304 3.47 -34.66 6.72
N SER A 305 4.56 -34.55 7.48
CA SER A 305 5.73 -35.40 7.30
C SER A 305 5.45 -36.88 7.56
N ALA A 306 4.49 -37.18 8.44
CA ALA A 306 4.04 -38.54 8.73
C ALA A 306 3.04 -39.08 7.69
N GLY A 307 2.66 -38.29 6.67
CA GLY A 307 1.67 -38.69 5.66
C GLY A 307 0.23 -38.77 6.19
N LEU A 308 -0.05 -38.19 7.36
CA LEU A 308 -1.37 -38.19 8.00
C LEU A 308 -2.31 -37.11 7.44
N ILE A 309 -1.79 -36.20 6.61
CA ILE A 309 -2.56 -35.13 5.98
C ILE A 309 -2.61 -35.39 4.49
N ASP A 310 -3.84 -35.37 3.96
CA ASP A 310 -4.09 -35.59 2.55
C ASP A 310 -3.75 -34.34 1.73
N LYS A 311 -2.76 -34.47 0.85
CA LYS A 311 -2.35 -33.39 -0.05
C LYS A 311 -3.36 -33.13 -1.16
N THR A 312 -4.24 -34.09 -1.47
CA THR A 312 -5.27 -33.92 -2.48
C THR A 312 -6.28 -32.86 -2.05
N VAL A 313 -6.76 -32.94 -0.79
CA VAL A 313 -7.66 -31.94 -0.19
C VAL A 313 -7.05 -30.54 -0.21
N MET A 314 -5.74 -30.40 0.01
CA MET A 314 -5.05 -29.11 -0.08
C MET A 314 -5.13 -28.54 -1.50
N SER A 315 -4.83 -29.37 -2.52
CA SER A 315 -4.87 -28.96 -3.93
C SER A 315 -6.29 -28.65 -4.40
N GLU A 316 -7.28 -29.43 -3.97
CA GLU A 316 -8.69 -29.20 -4.28
C GLU A 316 -9.20 -27.88 -3.66
N SER A 317 -8.80 -27.60 -2.42
CA SER A 317 -9.12 -26.34 -1.74
C SER A 317 -8.49 -25.15 -2.48
N ALA A 318 -7.21 -25.25 -2.87
CA ALA A 318 -6.54 -24.22 -3.65
C ALA A 318 -7.22 -23.98 -5.01
N GLN A 319 -7.60 -25.06 -5.71
CA GLN A 319 -8.30 -24.97 -7.00
C GLN A 319 -9.69 -24.36 -6.85
N ARG A 320 -10.43 -24.72 -5.78
CA ARG A 320 -11.75 -24.12 -5.48
C ARG A 320 -11.63 -22.61 -5.24
N LEU A 321 -10.69 -22.20 -4.39
CA LEU A 321 -10.45 -20.78 -4.10
C LEU A 321 -10.01 -20.00 -5.36
N LYS A 322 -9.23 -20.64 -6.23
CA LYS A 322 -8.88 -20.09 -7.54
C LYS A 322 -10.08 -19.87 -8.44
N CYS A 323 -10.98 -20.84 -8.53
CA CYS A 323 -12.23 -20.71 -9.28
C CYS A 323 -13.13 -19.61 -8.71
N VAL A 324 -13.16 -19.46 -7.38
CA VAL A 324 -13.88 -18.39 -6.68
C VAL A 324 -13.34 -17.00 -7.10
N LEU A 325 -12.03 -16.77 -7.01
CA LEU A 325 -11.42 -15.48 -7.41
C LEU A 325 -11.57 -15.21 -8.91
N ALA A 326 -11.46 -16.23 -9.73
CA ALA A 326 -11.63 -16.13 -11.18
C ALA A 326 -13.08 -15.81 -11.58
N SER A 327 -14.08 -16.24 -10.79
CA SER A 327 -15.51 -15.99 -11.06
C SER A 327 -16.00 -14.60 -10.73
N LEU A 328 -15.27 -13.84 -9.91
CA LEU A 328 -15.65 -12.46 -9.55
C LEU A 328 -15.63 -11.55 -10.79
N GLU A 329 -16.65 -10.70 -10.91
CA GLU A 329 -16.82 -9.76 -12.01
C GLU A 329 -16.50 -8.33 -11.54
N PRO A 330 -15.95 -7.47 -12.41
CA PRO A 330 -15.71 -6.07 -12.07
C PRO A 330 -17.07 -5.34 -11.99
N ILE A 331 -17.43 -4.88 -10.79
CA ILE A 331 -18.68 -4.16 -10.52
C ILE A 331 -18.42 -2.96 -9.63
N ARG A 332 -19.20 -1.89 -9.83
CA ARG A 332 -19.14 -0.68 -9.01
C ARG A 332 -19.81 -0.92 -7.66
N VAL A 333 -19.19 -0.44 -6.59
CA VAL A 333 -19.72 -0.54 -5.23
C VAL A 333 -20.07 0.85 -4.72
N ILE A 334 -21.24 0.99 -4.09
CA ILE A 334 -21.66 2.22 -3.42
C ILE A 334 -21.96 1.89 -1.96
N ASN A 335 -21.37 2.65 -1.04
CA ASN A 335 -21.65 2.51 0.38
C ASN A 335 -22.61 3.61 0.85
N PRO A 336 -23.93 3.34 0.94
CA PRO A 336 -24.91 4.35 1.38
C PRO A 336 -24.71 4.77 2.85
N PHE A 337 -24.09 3.92 3.66
CA PHE A 337 -23.85 4.17 5.08
C PHE A 337 -22.55 4.93 5.35
N ALA A 338 -21.74 5.24 4.32
CA ALA A 338 -20.47 5.95 4.49
C ALA A 338 -20.57 7.26 5.30
N PRO A 339 -21.63 8.10 5.14
CA PRO A 339 -21.79 9.33 5.94
C PRO A 339 -22.05 9.09 7.43
N LEU A 340 -22.53 7.90 7.81
CA LEU A 340 -22.84 7.53 9.20
C LEU A 340 -21.60 7.00 9.95
N ILE A 341 -20.53 6.69 9.22
CA ILE A 341 -19.32 6.08 9.79
C ILE A 341 -18.42 7.17 10.40
N GLU A 342 -18.36 7.20 11.73
CA GLU A 342 -17.52 8.12 12.49
C GLU A 342 -16.36 7.37 13.17
N LEU A 343 -15.15 7.91 13.02
CA LEU A 343 -13.98 7.39 13.72
C LEU A 343 -13.80 8.06 15.09
N PRO A 344 -13.32 7.32 16.09
CA PRO A 344 -12.85 7.87 17.36
C PRO A 344 -11.85 9.02 17.19
N THR A 345 -11.96 10.03 18.05
CA THR A 345 -11.09 11.23 18.04
C THR A 345 -9.62 10.92 18.31
N ASP A 346 -9.35 9.80 18.97
CA ASP A 346 -8.02 9.46 19.50
C ASP A 346 -7.15 8.69 18.48
N LEU A 347 -7.68 8.41 17.28
CA LEU A 347 -6.96 7.69 16.22
C LEU A 347 -5.90 8.59 15.55
N PRO A 348 -4.68 8.07 15.32
CA PRO A 348 -3.68 8.79 14.53
C PRO A 348 -4.12 8.87 13.06
N HIS A 349 -3.88 10.03 12.44
CA HIS A 349 -4.17 10.29 11.03
C HIS A 349 -5.62 9.92 10.59
N PRO A 350 -6.66 10.49 11.24
CA PRO A 350 -8.05 10.03 11.08
C PRO A 350 -8.55 10.04 9.64
N ARG A 351 -8.12 11.01 8.82
CA ARG A 351 -8.49 11.09 7.39
C ARG A 351 -8.07 9.86 6.58
N LYS A 352 -6.84 9.37 6.77
CA LYS A 352 -6.31 8.21 6.04
C LYS A 352 -6.87 6.91 6.59
N THR A 353 -7.06 6.84 7.90
CA THR A 353 -7.69 5.70 8.57
C THR A 353 -9.15 5.54 8.12
N LEU A 354 -9.89 6.63 7.97
CA LEU A 354 -11.26 6.60 7.47
C LEU A 354 -11.31 6.09 6.03
N LEU A 355 -10.46 6.64 5.16
CA LEU A 355 -10.39 6.21 3.76
C LEU A 355 -10.06 4.70 3.64
N LEU A 356 -9.10 4.23 4.45
CA LEU A 356 -8.73 2.81 4.50
C LEU A 356 -9.91 1.93 4.93
N LEU A 357 -10.67 2.36 5.96
CA LEU A 357 -11.85 1.66 6.43
C LEU A 357 -12.95 1.61 5.36
N LEU A 358 -13.26 2.74 4.72
CA LEU A 358 -14.27 2.81 3.66
C LEU A 358 -13.90 1.91 2.48
N HIS A 359 -12.66 1.98 2.00
CA HIS A 359 -12.19 1.10 0.93
C HIS A 359 -12.28 -0.38 1.31
N PHE A 360 -11.99 -0.73 2.57
CA PHE A 360 -12.12 -2.13 2.99
C PHE A 360 -13.58 -2.60 3.06
N ILE A 361 -14.51 -1.75 3.50
CA ILE A 361 -15.95 -2.05 3.45
C ILE A 361 -16.42 -2.28 2.00
N GLU A 362 -15.95 -1.45 1.08
CA GLU A 362 -16.24 -1.62 -0.35
C GLU A 362 -15.69 -2.94 -0.89
N VAL A 363 -14.47 -3.33 -0.50
CA VAL A 363 -13.87 -4.62 -0.87
C VAL A 363 -14.64 -5.81 -0.30
N VAL A 364 -15.10 -5.72 0.95
CA VAL A 364 -15.96 -6.73 1.55
C VAL A 364 -17.26 -6.85 0.76
N THR A 365 -17.87 -5.73 0.40
CA THR A 365 -19.11 -5.69 -0.39
C THR A 365 -18.88 -6.28 -1.80
N PHE A 366 -17.79 -5.89 -2.46
CA PHE A 366 -17.35 -6.40 -3.76
C PHE A 366 -17.17 -7.93 -3.74
N PHE A 367 -16.59 -8.46 -2.67
CA PHE A 367 -16.42 -9.90 -2.51
C PHE A 367 -17.77 -10.63 -2.39
N HIS A 368 -18.75 -10.02 -1.74
CA HIS A 368 -20.12 -10.55 -1.61
C HIS A 368 -21.03 -10.22 -2.81
N GLN A 369 -20.49 -9.82 -3.97
CA GLN A 369 -21.28 -9.37 -5.13
C GLN A 369 -22.39 -10.35 -5.59
N HIS A 370 -22.23 -11.66 -5.39
CA HIS A 370 -23.26 -12.67 -5.74
C HIS A 370 -24.37 -12.83 -4.69
N GLN A 371 -24.22 -12.19 -3.53
CA GLN A 371 -25.22 -12.15 -2.45
C GLN A 371 -25.95 -10.82 -2.37
N ARG A 372 -25.64 -9.88 -3.28
CA ARG A 372 -26.18 -8.53 -3.31
C ARG A 372 -27.02 -8.37 -4.56
N GLU A 373 -28.09 -7.59 -4.44
CA GLU A 373 -28.90 -7.24 -5.60
C GLU A 373 -28.15 -6.23 -6.47
N GLN A 374 -28.05 -6.51 -7.77
CA GLN A 374 -27.49 -5.57 -8.73
C GLN A 374 -28.54 -4.53 -9.06
N LYS A 375 -28.20 -3.26 -8.87
CA LYS A 375 -29.04 -2.12 -9.24
C LYS A 375 -28.43 -1.43 -10.45
N ALA A 376 -29.29 -0.92 -11.33
CA ALA A 376 -28.87 -0.09 -12.45
C ALA A 376 -29.23 1.36 -12.16
N ASN A 377 -28.29 2.27 -12.38
CA ASN A 377 -28.60 3.69 -12.30
C ASN A 377 -29.47 4.09 -13.50
N GLU A 378 -30.67 4.61 -13.25
CA GLU A 378 -31.64 4.97 -14.30
C GLU A 378 -31.12 6.04 -15.27
N GLN A 379 -30.16 6.87 -14.85
CA GLN A 379 -29.61 7.96 -15.66
C GLN A 379 -28.38 7.55 -16.48
N THR A 380 -27.50 6.71 -15.94
CA THR A 380 -26.24 6.33 -16.59
C THR A 380 -26.24 4.91 -17.16
N GLY A 381 -27.19 4.06 -16.74
CA GLY A 381 -27.23 2.64 -17.09
C GLY A 381 -26.14 1.80 -16.42
N GLU A 382 -25.32 2.40 -15.53
CA GLU A 382 -24.24 1.69 -14.83
C GLU A 382 -24.81 0.73 -13.77
N ILE A 383 -24.30 -0.50 -13.76
CA ILE A 383 -24.66 -1.53 -12.78
C ILE A 383 -23.78 -1.36 -11.54
N TYR A 384 -24.40 -1.32 -10.37
CA TYR A 384 -23.72 -1.20 -9.08
C TYR A 384 -24.37 -2.09 -8.03
N ILE A 385 -23.61 -2.36 -6.96
CA ILE A 385 -24.10 -3.02 -5.74
C ILE A 385 -23.94 -2.08 -4.55
N GLU A 386 -24.80 -2.25 -3.56
CA GLU A 386 -24.79 -1.46 -2.33
C GLU A 386 -24.22 -2.25 -1.14
N SER A 387 -23.45 -1.56 -0.30
CA SER A 387 -22.98 -2.13 0.97
C SER A 387 -24.13 -2.36 1.94
N THR A 388 -24.10 -3.49 2.66
CA THR A 388 -25.07 -3.82 3.70
C THR A 388 -24.51 -3.58 5.11
N PRO A 389 -25.35 -3.47 6.15
CA PRO A 389 -24.89 -3.40 7.53
C PRO A 389 -24.01 -4.58 7.95
N GLU A 390 -24.25 -5.76 7.38
CA GLU A 390 -23.46 -6.98 7.65
C GLU A 390 -22.02 -6.84 7.13
N ASP A 391 -21.84 -6.26 5.94
CA ASP A 391 -20.52 -5.99 5.34
C ASP A 391 -19.71 -5.05 6.23
N ILE A 392 -20.36 -4.00 6.74
CA ILE A 392 -19.75 -3.01 7.63
C ILE A 392 -19.34 -3.65 8.95
N LYS A 393 -20.23 -4.47 9.54
CA LYS A 393 -19.94 -5.20 10.78
C LYS A 393 -18.75 -6.15 10.60
N LEU A 394 -18.68 -6.87 9.48
CA LEU A 394 -17.57 -7.75 9.16
C LEU A 394 -16.26 -6.99 8.96
N ALA A 395 -16.31 -5.88 8.21
CA ALA A 395 -15.15 -5.02 7.99
C ALA A 395 -14.59 -4.49 9.31
N PHE A 396 -15.46 -4.02 10.21
CA PHE A 396 -15.06 -3.57 11.54
C PHE A 396 -14.49 -4.70 12.39
N ALA A 397 -15.13 -5.88 12.42
CA ALA A 397 -14.62 -7.02 13.17
C ALA A 397 -13.18 -7.39 12.75
N LEU A 398 -12.91 -7.41 11.44
CA LEU A 398 -11.58 -7.73 10.91
C LEU A 398 -10.56 -6.62 11.12
N LEU A 399 -10.97 -5.36 11.01
CA LEU A 399 -10.04 -4.23 11.14
C LEU A 399 -9.79 -3.80 12.58
N THR A 400 -10.66 -4.10 13.54
CA THR A 400 -10.54 -3.64 14.93
C THR A 400 -9.16 -3.95 15.49
N ASN A 401 -8.69 -5.21 15.38
CA ASN A 401 -7.36 -5.61 15.85
C ASN A 401 -6.22 -4.83 15.19
N SER A 402 -6.34 -4.51 13.89
CA SER A 402 -5.33 -3.73 13.16
C SER A 402 -5.35 -2.23 13.49
N LEU A 403 -6.54 -1.67 13.70
CA LEU A 403 -6.76 -0.26 14.04
C LEU A 403 -6.33 0.02 15.48
N LEU A 404 -6.70 -0.84 16.43
CA LEU A 404 -6.27 -0.76 17.82
C LEU A 404 -4.74 -0.75 17.93
N ARG A 405 -4.04 -1.56 17.11
CA ARG A 405 -2.58 -1.59 17.08
C ARG A 405 -1.95 -0.30 16.58
N LYS A 406 -2.59 0.44 15.67
CA LYS A 406 -2.08 1.76 15.25
C LYS A 406 -2.12 2.79 16.38
N VAL A 407 -2.94 2.57 17.39
CA VAL A 407 -3.07 3.45 18.55
C VAL A 407 -2.17 3.03 19.71
N ASP A 408 -1.70 1.78 19.73
CA ASP A 408 -0.74 1.33 20.72
C ASP A 408 0.61 2.01 20.44
N GLU A 409 1.09 2.78 21.42
CA GLU A 409 2.37 3.47 21.33
C GLU A 409 3.56 2.52 21.53
N LEU A 410 3.31 1.31 22.06
CA LEU A 410 4.33 0.29 22.26
C LEU A 410 4.56 -0.54 21.02
N SER A 411 5.82 -0.85 20.73
CA SER A 411 6.13 -1.85 19.71
C SER A 411 5.50 -3.20 20.06
N THR A 412 5.13 -3.99 19.05
CA THR A 412 4.58 -5.35 19.23
C THR A 412 5.41 -6.22 20.19
N THR A 413 6.73 -6.06 20.14
CA THR A 413 7.67 -6.80 20.99
C THR A 413 7.68 -6.32 22.44
N ALA A 414 7.60 -5.00 22.65
CA ALA A 414 7.50 -4.41 23.98
C ALA A 414 6.15 -4.70 24.62
N ARG A 415 5.05 -4.69 23.85
CA ARG A 415 3.73 -5.09 24.33
C ARG A 415 3.68 -6.55 24.75
N GLY A 416 4.24 -7.46 23.94
CA GLY A 416 4.36 -8.88 24.31
C GLY A 416 5.21 -9.09 25.58
N PHE A 417 6.28 -8.31 25.73
CA PHE A 417 7.08 -8.31 26.97
C PHE A 417 6.29 -7.75 28.17
N CYS A 418 5.52 -6.67 28.00
CA CYS A 418 4.67 -6.09 29.03
C CYS A 418 3.60 -7.06 29.52
N ASN A 419 2.90 -7.74 28.60
CA ASN A 419 1.89 -8.74 28.95
C ASN A 419 2.51 -9.92 29.72
N TRP A 420 3.68 -10.40 29.30
CA TRP A 420 4.41 -11.45 30.03
C TRP A 420 4.85 -10.96 31.41
N LEU A 421 5.36 -9.74 31.51
CA LEU A 421 5.82 -9.14 32.76
C LEU A 421 4.66 -9.01 33.76
N GLN A 422 3.47 -8.63 33.29
CA GLN A 422 2.27 -8.57 34.12
C GLN A 422 1.92 -9.95 34.68
N LYS A 423 1.84 -10.99 33.83
CA LYS A 423 1.58 -12.37 34.29
C LYS A 423 2.61 -12.84 35.30
N TYR A 424 3.89 -12.59 35.03
CA TYR A 424 4.98 -12.97 35.93
C TYR A 424 4.85 -12.28 37.31
N LEU A 425 4.50 -11.00 37.35
CA LEU A 425 4.34 -10.26 38.61
C LEU A 425 3.08 -10.67 39.37
N ASP A 426 2.01 -11.03 38.66
CA ASP A 426 0.78 -11.57 39.24
C ASP A 426 1.06 -12.94 39.88
N GLU A 427 1.77 -13.83 39.18
CA GLU A 427 2.20 -15.15 39.68
C GLU A 427 3.18 -15.03 40.86
N ALA A 428 4.12 -14.08 40.78
CA ALA A 428 5.10 -13.83 41.83
C ALA A 428 4.52 -13.01 43.01
N GLN A 429 3.29 -12.50 42.91
CA GLN A 429 2.65 -11.58 43.86
C GLN A 429 3.54 -10.39 44.26
N THR A 430 4.35 -9.87 43.33
CA THR A 430 5.26 -8.75 43.58
C THR A 430 4.92 -7.57 42.70
N LYS A 431 4.98 -6.36 43.27
CA LYS A 431 4.72 -5.11 42.52
C LYS A 431 5.99 -4.43 42.02
N GLN A 432 7.15 -4.93 42.43
CA GLN A 432 8.47 -4.38 42.12
C GLN A 432 9.40 -5.48 41.66
N PHE A 433 10.25 -5.18 40.70
CA PHE A 433 11.22 -6.13 40.17
C PHE A 433 12.50 -5.42 39.75
N THR A 434 13.59 -6.18 39.68
CA THR A 434 14.85 -5.74 39.09
C THR A 434 15.09 -6.41 37.73
N ALA A 435 15.99 -5.84 36.94
CA ALA A 435 16.40 -6.46 35.67
C ALA A 435 17.05 -7.85 35.87
N LEU A 436 17.61 -8.13 37.05
CA LEU A 436 18.19 -9.43 37.38
C LEU A 436 17.11 -10.49 37.58
N ASP A 437 16.00 -10.15 38.24
CA ASP A 437 14.88 -11.06 38.49
C ASP A 437 14.26 -11.53 37.18
N ILE A 438 14.03 -10.59 36.24
CA ILE A 438 13.54 -10.91 34.89
C ILE A 438 14.51 -11.83 34.14
N ARG A 439 15.83 -11.62 34.26
CA ARG A 439 16.82 -12.46 33.57
C ARG A 439 16.90 -13.87 34.13
N LYS A 440 16.58 -14.07 35.41
CA LYS A 440 16.46 -15.41 36.01
C LYS A 440 15.21 -16.12 35.50
N ALA A 441 14.10 -15.40 35.36
CA ALA A 441 12.83 -15.96 34.90
C ALA A 441 12.76 -16.17 33.37
N LYS A 442 13.43 -15.31 32.59
CA LYS A 442 13.38 -15.34 31.12
C LYS A 442 14.75 -15.07 30.51
N SER A 443 15.19 -15.99 29.66
CA SER A 443 16.43 -15.86 28.89
C SER A 443 16.32 -14.77 27.84
N ILE A 444 16.64 -13.52 28.22
CA ILE A 444 16.70 -12.36 27.32
C ILE A 444 18.10 -11.76 27.38
N HIS A 445 18.64 -11.42 26.21
CA HIS A 445 19.92 -10.71 26.12
C HIS A 445 19.86 -9.35 26.86
N PRO A 446 20.88 -8.97 27.66
CA PRO A 446 20.84 -7.77 28.51
C PRO A 446 20.53 -6.47 27.77
N ARG A 447 21.07 -6.30 26.56
CA ARG A 447 20.80 -5.11 25.73
C ARG A 447 19.34 -5.02 25.30
N THR A 448 18.73 -6.16 24.98
CA THR A 448 17.32 -6.24 24.55
C THR A 448 16.39 -5.96 25.73
N LEU A 449 16.68 -6.52 26.92
CA LEU A 449 15.93 -6.23 28.13
C LEU A 449 16.00 -4.74 28.50
N ASN A 450 17.20 -4.15 28.48
CA ASN A 450 17.36 -2.72 28.73
C ASN A 450 16.63 -1.84 27.71
N ARG A 451 16.49 -2.29 26.46
CA ARG A 451 15.68 -1.60 25.45
C ARG A 451 14.20 -1.62 25.83
N TYR A 452 13.65 -2.79 26.15
CA TYR A 452 12.24 -2.91 26.55
C TYR A 452 11.93 -2.12 27.82
N LEU A 453 12.80 -2.18 28.82
CA LEU A 453 12.62 -1.41 30.06
C LEU A 453 12.64 0.10 29.80
N LYS A 454 13.54 0.58 28.91
CA LYS A 454 13.58 2.00 28.51
C LYS A 454 12.35 2.43 27.72
N GLU A 455 11.85 1.58 26.84
CA GLU A 455 10.65 1.85 26.05
C GLU A 455 9.42 1.94 26.95
N LEU A 456 9.24 0.98 27.85
CA LEU A 456 8.13 0.98 28.82
C LEU A 456 8.22 2.14 29.82
N THR A 457 9.41 2.56 30.25
CA THR A 457 9.54 3.76 31.08
C THR A 457 9.27 5.05 30.30
N LEU A 458 9.66 5.12 29.02
CA LEU A 458 9.42 6.28 28.17
C LEU A 458 7.92 6.54 27.96
N PHE A 459 7.14 5.47 27.79
CA PHE A 459 5.68 5.55 27.64
C PHE A 459 4.93 5.43 28.98
N ASN A 460 5.61 5.64 30.12
CA ASN A 460 5.03 5.63 31.47
C ASN A 460 4.38 4.32 31.95
N TYR A 461 4.57 3.20 31.25
CA TYR A 461 4.13 1.87 31.70
C TYR A 461 4.94 1.36 32.90
N LEU A 462 6.19 1.83 33.05
CA LEU A 462 7.04 1.53 34.20
C LEU A 462 7.49 2.81 34.90
N GLN A 463 7.43 2.79 36.23
CA GLN A 463 8.01 3.79 37.10
C GLN A 463 9.28 3.24 37.76
N ILE A 464 10.34 4.04 37.79
CA ILE A 464 11.56 3.72 38.54
C ILE A 464 11.33 4.17 39.99
N THR A 465 11.22 3.21 40.92
CA THR A 465 10.95 3.49 42.34
C THR A 465 12.22 3.62 43.18
N GLY A 466 13.37 3.21 42.65
CA GLY A 466 14.65 3.34 43.34
C GLY A 466 15.78 2.59 42.63
N GLY A 467 16.91 2.46 43.33
CA GLY A 467 18.10 1.77 42.84
C GLY A 467 19.14 2.70 42.21
N ASN A 468 20.39 2.23 42.15
CA ASN A 468 21.53 2.99 41.64
C ASN A 468 22.16 2.22 40.47
N LYS A 469 22.41 2.92 39.36
CA LYS A 469 23.07 2.41 38.16
C LYS A 469 24.39 1.69 38.47
N TYR A 470 25.09 2.09 39.54
CA TYR A 470 26.43 1.60 39.89
C TYR A 470 26.50 0.58 41.03
N ARG A 471 25.41 0.30 41.77
CA ARG A 471 25.47 -0.57 42.97
C ARG A 471 24.45 -1.72 43.03
N GLY A 472 23.45 -1.77 42.15
CA GLY A 472 22.44 -2.85 42.21
C GLY A 472 21.40 -2.87 41.10
N GLY A 473 21.44 -1.93 40.15
CA GLY A 473 20.43 -1.79 39.11
C GLY A 473 19.22 -0.99 39.58
N PHE A 474 18.35 -0.61 38.63
CA PHE A 474 17.11 0.09 38.92
C PHE A 474 16.02 -0.89 39.35
N ILE A 475 15.17 -0.44 40.28
CA ILE A 475 13.95 -1.12 40.69
C ILE A 475 12.80 -0.48 39.92
N TYR A 476 12.03 -1.32 39.22
CA TYR A 476 10.91 -0.92 38.40
C TYR A 476 9.60 -1.35 39.06
N LYS A 477 8.56 -0.54 38.88
CA LYS A 477 7.17 -0.81 39.27
C LYS A 477 6.27 -0.58 38.07
N LEU A 478 5.29 -1.46 37.85
CA LEU A 478 4.26 -1.28 36.83
C LEU A 478 3.29 -0.17 37.25
N THR A 479 3.13 0.84 36.39
CA THR A 479 2.11 1.88 36.54
C THR A 479 0.82 1.39 35.87
N TYR A 480 -0.33 1.65 36.48
CA TYR A 480 -1.60 1.03 36.06
C TYR A 480 -2.01 1.43 34.62
N LEU A 481 -2.46 0.43 33.85
CA LEU A 481 -2.69 0.41 32.39
C LEU A 481 -3.98 1.13 31.92
N GLU A 482 -4.49 2.12 32.66
CA GLU A 482 -5.81 2.73 32.38
C GLU A 482 -5.90 3.37 30.98
N ASN A 483 -4.81 3.94 30.47
CA ASN A 483 -4.84 4.66 29.19
C ASN A 483 -5.12 3.76 27.97
N THR A 484 -4.59 2.53 27.91
CA THR A 484 -4.81 1.66 26.72
C THR A 484 -6.18 1.01 26.71
N LEU A 485 -6.70 0.63 27.88
CA LEU A 485 -8.07 0.11 28.00
C LEU A 485 -9.12 1.19 27.69
N CYS A 486 -8.88 2.44 28.10
CA CYS A 486 -9.77 3.56 27.80
C CYS A 486 -9.91 3.79 26.29
N VAL A 487 -8.80 3.74 25.54
CA VAL A 487 -8.81 3.97 24.08
C VAL A 487 -9.40 2.76 23.33
N GLN A 488 -9.10 1.53 23.76
CA GLN A 488 -9.73 0.32 23.22
C GLN A 488 -11.25 0.35 23.42
N ASN A 489 -11.70 0.66 24.63
CA ASN A 489 -13.12 0.77 24.96
C ASN A 489 -13.78 1.94 24.20
N GLY A 490 -13.08 3.07 24.01
CA GLY A 490 -13.57 4.20 23.22
C GLY A 490 -13.77 3.84 21.75
N ILE A 491 -12.84 3.09 21.16
CA ILE A 491 -12.96 2.57 19.80
C ILE A 491 -14.13 1.61 19.71
N GLU A 492 -14.20 0.58 20.57
CA GLU A 492 -15.32 -0.37 20.58
C GLU A 492 -16.69 0.30 20.80
N THR A 493 -16.76 1.33 21.64
CA THR A 493 -18.00 2.08 21.89
C THR A 493 -18.42 2.92 20.68
N SER A 494 -17.47 3.61 20.04
CA SER A 494 -17.75 4.34 18.79
C SER A 494 -18.22 3.40 17.69
N LEU A 495 -17.62 2.21 17.60
CA LEU A 495 -18.00 1.18 16.64
C LEU A 495 -19.41 0.65 16.90
N LYS A 496 -19.75 0.37 18.17
CA LYS A 496 -21.11 -0.02 18.56
C LYS A 496 -22.12 1.08 18.25
N ASN A 497 -21.82 2.33 18.58
CA ASN A 497 -22.69 3.47 18.27
C ASN A 497 -22.91 3.64 16.75
N THR A 498 -21.87 3.42 15.95
CA THR A 498 -21.96 3.46 14.49
C THR A 498 -22.86 2.35 13.96
N LEU A 499 -22.68 1.13 14.48
CA LEU A 499 -23.51 -0.01 14.11
C LEU A 499 -24.97 0.15 14.56
N GLU A 500 -25.22 0.75 15.73
CA GLU A 500 -26.57 1.06 16.22
C GLU A 500 -27.26 2.12 15.33
N ARG A 501 -26.53 3.15 14.90
CA ARG A 501 -27.03 4.16 13.95
C ARG A 501 -27.35 3.58 12.58
N ILE A 502 -26.56 2.60 12.13
CA ILE A 502 -26.78 1.88 10.86
C ILE A 502 -27.96 0.90 10.97
N GLY A 503 -28.20 0.35 12.17
CA GLY A 503 -29.34 -0.54 12.45
C GLY A 503 -30.68 0.17 12.64
N GLY A 504 -30.67 1.49 12.89
CA GLY A 504 -31.85 2.35 12.76
C GLY A 504 -32.17 2.61 11.29
N GLU A 505 -33.44 2.69 10.92
CA GLU A 505 -33.89 2.87 9.53
C GLU A 505 -33.10 3.96 8.77
N PRO A 506 -32.80 3.75 7.47
CA PRO A 506 -32.12 4.75 6.67
C PRO A 506 -32.96 6.04 6.61
N PRO A 507 -32.35 7.24 6.69
CA PRO A 507 -33.11 8.46 6.46
C PRO A 507 -33.58 8.43 5.01
N GLN A 508 -34.90 8.34 4.84
CA GLN A 508 -35.56 8.56 3.55
C GLN A 508 -35.13 9.94 3.03
N GLU A 509 -34.76 10.00 1.76
CA GLU A 509 -34.61 11.26 1.03
C GLU A 509 -35.92 12.06 1.13
N THR A 510 -35.94 13.06 2.00
CA THR A 510 -37.01 14.06 2.02
C THR A 510 -36.83 14.94 0.80
N ASN A 511 -37.59 14.61 -0.25
CA ASN A 511 -37.97 15.53 -1.32
C ASN A 511 -38.72 16.73 -0.72
N GLU A 512 -37.99 17.79 -0.34
CA GLU A 512 -38.61 19.08 -0.04
C GLU A 512 -38.85 19.84 -1.35
N LYS A 513 -40.13 20.01 -1.67
CA LYS A 513 -40.62 20.85 -2.76
C LYS A 513 -40.26 22.31 -2.49
N GLU A 514 -39.60 22.91 -3.47
CA GLU A 514 -39.33 24.33 -3.56
C GLU A 514 -40.62 25.18 -3.46
N SER A 515 -40.65 26.12 -2.51
CA SER A 515 -41.46 27.34 -2.63
C SER A 515 -40.52 28.55 -2.66
N LYS A 516 -40.46 29.20 -3.81
CA LYS A 516 -39.62 30.36 -4.13
C LYS A 516 -40.01 31.60 -3.32
N SER A 517 -39.02 32.22 -2.68
CA SER A 517 -38.99 33.68 -2.47
C SER A 517 -37.62 34.20 -2.90
N LYS A 518 -37.63 35.12 -3.87
CA LYS A 518 -36.46 35.77 -4.46
C LYS A 518 -35.83 36.72 -3.44
N ASP A 519 -34.54 36.57 -3.19
CA ASP A 519 -33.62 37.70 -3.05
C ASP A 519 -32.23 37.29 -3.55
N GLN A 520 -31.68 38.07 -4.47
CA GLN A 520 -30.37 37.85 -5.08
C GLN A 520 -29.30 38.50 -4.20
N THR A 521 -28.29 37.74 -3.74
CA THR A 521 -26.85 38.08 -3.87
C THR A 521 -25.93 37.07 -3.16
N THR A 522 -25.02 36.45 -3.94
CA THR A 522 -23.68 35.93 -3.61
C THR A 522 -23.47 34.94 -2.44
N GLU A 523 -22.94 33.77 -2.81
CA GLU A 523 -22.56 32.61 -1.99
C GLU A 523 -21.66 32.94 -0.76
N PRO A 524 -21.99 32.46 0.46
CA PRO A 524 -21.07 32.45 1.59
C PRO A 524 -20.30 31.13 1.70
N THR A 525 -19.00 31.28 1.93
CA THR A 525 -17.99 30.23 2.01
C THR A 525 -17.88 29.65 3.43
N PHE A 526 -18.10 28.33 3.56
CA PHE A 526 -17.51 27.30 4.47
C PHE A 526 -17.06 27.62 5.93
N PHE A 527 -17.24 28.81 6.49
CA PHE A 527 -16.77 29.16 7.84
C PHE A 527 -17.89 29.62 8.75
N GLU A 528 -18.75 28.69 9.16
CA GLU A 528 -19.54 28.84 10.39
C GLU A 528 -19.18 27.73 11.38
N LYS A 529 -18.04 27.93 12.03
CA LYS A 529 -17.82 27.46 13.40
C LYS A 529 -17.54 28.69 14.24
N ASP A 530 -18.43 28.99 15.16
CA ASP A 530 -18.35 30.07 16.13
C ASP A 530 -17.09 29.96 17.00
N TYR A 531 -16.00 30.53 16.50
CA TYR A 531 -14.97 31.14 17.32
C TYR A 531 -14.83 32.57 16.84
N LYS A 532 -15.44 33.53 17.56
CA LYS A 532 -15.24 34.98 17.34
C LYS A 532 -13.74 35.31 17.51
N ARG A 533 -12.95 35.11 16.45
CA ARG A 533 -11.62 35.69 16.29
C ARG A 533 -11.81 37.17 16.02
N ILE A 534 -11.60 38.00 17.04
CA ILE A 534 -11.58 39.45 16.89
C ILE A 534 -10.42 39.78 15.94
N ARG A 535 -10.72 40.10 14.68
CA ARG A 535 -9.73 40.57 13.70
C ARG A 535 -9.33 41.99 14.07
N ILE A 536 -8.28 42.12 14.87
CA ILE A 536 -7.64 43.40 15.16
C ILE A 536 -6.66 43.68 14.02
N ASN A 537 -7.03 44.57 13.10
CA ASN A 537 -6.23 44.94 11.91
C ASN A 537 -4.92 45.66 12.27
N GLU A 538 -4.84 46.27 13.45
CA GLU A 538 -3.63 46.93 13.94
C GLU A 538 -2.67 45.89 14.52
N LYS A 539 -1.61 45.57 13.77
CA LYS A 539 -0.61 44.52 14.11
C LYS A 539 0.16 44.84 15.40
N GLU A 540 1.33 45.45 15.27
CA GLU A 540 2.28 45.75 16.36
C GLU A 540 1.89 47.01 17.13
N LYS A 541 1.20 47.96 16.46
CA LYS A 541 0.70 49.19 17.08
C LYS A 541 -0.28 48.91 18.22
N HIS A 542 -1.14 47.91 18.06
CA HIS A 542 -2.08 47.50 19.09
C HIS A 542 -1.38 46.87 20.29
N THR A 543 -0.40 45.99 20.05
CA THR A 543 0.42 45.38 21.11
C THR A 543 1.19 46.46 21.89
N LEU A 544 1.72 47.47 21.22
CA LEU A 544 2.39 48.61 21.87
C LEU A 544 1.42 49.45 22.71
N LYS A 545 0.21 49.74 22.19
CA LYS A 545 -0.81 50.51 22.93
C LYS A 545 -1.19 49.83 24.24
N ILE A 546 -1.40 48.51 24.20
CA ILE A 546 -1.69 47.72 25.40
C ILE A 546 -0.52 47.75 26.39
N LEU A 547 0.72 47.64 25.91
CA LEU A 547 1.88 47.75 26.78
C LEU A 547 1.97 49.12 27.46
N MET A 548 1.68 50.21 26.75
CA MET A 548 1.64 51.56 27.32
C MET A 548 0.52 51.71 28.37
N GLU A 549 -0.66 51.14 28.12
CA GLU A 549 -1.77 51.13 29.08
C GLU A 549 -1.43 50.32 30.35
N LEU A 550 -0.74 49.18 30.20
CA LEU A 550 -0.31 48.35 31.33
C LEU A 550 0.81 49.01 32.14
N GLU A 551 1.72 49.72 31.49
CA GLU A 551 2.79 50.50 32.14
C GLU A 551 2.24 51.68 32.94
N ALA A 552 1.19 52.34 32.43
CA ALA A 552 0.49 53.40 33.15
C ALA A 552 -0.18 52.89 34.43
N GLN A 553 -0.60 51.62 34.46
CA GLN A 553 -1.18 50.98 35.63
C GLN A 553 -0.12 50.42 36.59
N ASN A 554 0.99 49.89 36.07
CA ASN A 554 2.07 49.29 36.86
C ASN A 554 3.44 49.69 36.26
N PRO A 555 4.11 50.72 36.80
CA PRO A 555 5.38 51.16 36.26
C PRO A 555 6.49 50.12 36.46
N SER A 556 7.34 49.96 35.44
CA SER A 556 8.50 49.06 35.40
C SER A 556 8.20 47.55 35.47
N ARG A 557 7.02 47.12 35.01
CA ARG A 557 6.65 45.69 34.99
C ARG A 557 7.34 44.97 33.82
N GLU A 558 7.93 43.80 34.09
CA GLU A 558 8.43 42.89 33.06
C GLU A 558 7.28 42.02 32.49
N TYR A 559 7.14 41.96 31.16
CA TYR A 559 6.10 41.19 30.46
C TYR A 559 6.66 39.97 29.75
N ILE A 560 5.95 38.84 29.84
CA ILE A 560 6.19 37.65 29.00
C ILE A 560 5.09 37.49 27.96
N ILE A 561 5.37 36.74 26.89
CA ILE A 561 4.45 36.54 25.75
C ILE A 561 3.06 36.07 26.20
N SER A 562 2.99 35.18 27.19
CA SER A 562 1.73 34.65 27.73
C SER A 562 0.85 35.70 28.39
N ASP A 563 1.45 36.74 28.98
CA ASP A 563 0.70 37.80 29.66
C ASP A 563 -0.07 38.63 28.65
N ILE A 564 0.55 38.87 27.49
CA ILE A 564 -0.01 39.69 26.42
C ILE A 564 -1.02 38.88 25.61
N THR A 565 -0.76 37.59 25.37
CA THR A 565 -1.75 36.74 24.68
C THR A 565 -3.02 36.52 25.49
N ALA A 566 -2.94 36.48 26.82
CA ALA A 566 -4.11 36.44 27.68
C ALA A 566 -5.02 37.67 27.47
N ILE A 567 -4.43 38.84 27.21
CA ILE A 567 -5.13 40.10 27.03
C ILE A 567 -5.62 40.26 25.58
N THR A 568 -4.76 40.02 24.59
CA THR A 568 -5.10 40.24 23.17
C THR A 568 -5.91 39.11 22.56
N LYS A 569 -5.98 37.95 23.23
CA LYS A 569 -6.56 36.70 22.71
C LYS A 569 -5.95 36.24 21.37
N ARG A 570 -4.77 36.76 21.02
CA ARG A 570 -4.00 36.34 19.82
C ARG A 570 -3.10 35.15 20.16
N SER A 571 -2.66 34.42 19.13
CA SER A 571 -1.78 33.26 19.33
C SER A 571 -0.40 33.67 19.90
N ASN A 572 0.22 32.80 20.70
CA ASN A 572 1.58 33.01 21.23
C ASN A 572 2.63 33.26 20.13
N GLN A 573 2.44 32.66 18.96
CA GLN A 573 3.33 32.89 17.81
C GLN A 573 3.17 34.30 17.22
N THR A 574 1.94 34.81 17.18
CA THR A 574 1.63 36.14 16.64
C THR A 574 2.16 37.24 17.56
N GLU A 575 1.87 37.17 18.87
CA GLU A 575 2.39 38.16 19.83
C GLU A 575 3.91 38.06 20.00
N GLY A 576 4.46 36.83 19.97
CA GLY A 576 5.91 36.64 19.96
C GLY A 576 6.60 37.35 18.78
N ARG A 577 5.96 37.38 17.60
CA ARG A 577 6.46 38.15 16.45
C ARG A 577 6.35 39.66 16.70
N HIS A 578 5.21 40.14 17.19
CA HIS A 578 5.01 41.58 17.42
C HIS A 578 5.96 42.16 18.48
N LEU A 579 6.16 41.46 19.60
CA LEU A 579 7.11 41.87 20.64
C LEU A 579 8.55 41.88 20.13
N LYS A 580 8.91 40.91 19.29
CA LYS A 580 10.21 40.88 18.65
C LYS A 580 10.41 42.08 17.73
N THR A 581 9.40 42.45 16.93
CA THR A 581 9.51 43.63 16.05
C THR A 581 9.56 44.93 16.85
N LEU A 582 8.76 45.09 17.91
CA LEU A 582 8.79 46.27 18.78
C LEU A 582 10.12 46.43 19.50
N TRP A 583 10.76 45.33 19.91
CA TRP A 583 12.13 45.32 20.41
C TRP A 583 13.14 45.74 19.33
N GLN A 584 13.02 45.23 18.10
CA GLN A 584 13.88 45.64 16.98
C GLN A 584 13.73 47.12 16.61
N GLN A 585 12.54 47.71 16.83
CA GLN A 585 12.26 49.13 16.65
C GLN A 585 12.76 50.01 17.80
N GLY A 586 13.39 49.43 18.84
CA GLY A 586 13.92 50.17 20.00
C GLY A 586 12.86 50.60 21.03
N LYS A 587 11.59 50.18 20.86
CA LYS A 587 10.48 50.55 21.75
C LYS A 587 10.36 49.68 23.00
N LEU A 588 11.05 48.55 23.02
CA LEU A 588 11.11 47.64 24.15
C LEU A 588 12.57 47.29 24.46
N GLN A 589 12.89 47.10 25.73
CA GLN A 589 14.08 46.40 26.17
C GLN A 589 13.75 44.92 26.36
N ARG A 590 14.73 44.04 26.09
CA ARG A 590 14.54 42.58 26.18
C ARG A 590 15.64 41.94 27.00
N THR A 591 15.26 41.24 28.06
CA THR A 591 16.17 40.42 28.88
C THR A 591 15.83 38.94 28.74
N PHE A 592 16.84 38.08 28.83
CA PHE A 592 16.66 36.62 28.73
C PHE A 592 17.00 35.96 30.06
N ARG A 593 16.02 35.30 30.67
CA ARG A 593 16.15 34.60 31.97
C ARG A 593 15.31 33.33 31.94
N ASN A 594 15.75 32.24 32.58
CA ASN A 594 14.99 30.98 32.71
C ASN A 594 14.39 30.45 31.38
N LYS A 595 15.18 30.48 30.29
CA LYS A 595 14.76 30.07 28.93
C LYS A 595 13.58 30.86 28.33
N LYS A 596 13.25 32.05 28.85
CA LYS A 596 12.19 32.94 28.35
C LYS A 596 12.71 34.36 28.13
N TYR A 597 12.08 35.07 27.18
CA TYR A 597 12.31 36.49 26.95
C TYR A 597 11.32 37.32 27.77
N TYR A 598 11.83 38.30 28.50
CA TYR A 598 11.08 39.32 29.23
C TYR A 598 11.23 40.65 28.50
N TYR A 599 10.13 41.39 28.39
CA TYR A 599 10.07 42.67 27.70
C TYR A 599 9.65 43.77 28.66
N THR A 600 10.34 44.91 28.63
CA THR A 600 9.97 46.15 29.34
C THR A 600 9.92 47.30 28.34
N LEU A 601 9.11 48.33 28.60
CA LEU A 601 9.13 49.53 27.77
C LEU A 601 10.45 50.28 27.93
N SER A 602 11.04 50.73 26.82
CA SER A 602 12.22 51.59 26.89
C SER A 602 11.79 52.96 27.40
N VAL A 603 12.39 53.40 28.52
CA VAL A 603 12.14 54.71 29.10
C VAL A 603 12.76 55.76 28.18
N GLY A 604 11.94 56.36 27.31
CA GLY A 604 12.33 57.49 26.46
C GLY A 604 11.88 57.36 25.00
N GLN A 605 10.58 57.56 24.74
CA GLN A 605 10.03 58.26 23.56
C GLN A 605 8.53 58.48 23.68
#